data_AF-A0A7Y5HHT1-F1
#
_entry.id   AF-A0A7Y5HHT1-F1
#
_cell.length_a   1.000
_cell.length_b   1.000
_cell.length_c   1.000
_cell.angle_alpha   90.00
_cell.angle_beta   90.00
_cell.angle_gamma   90.00
#
_symmetry.space_group_name_H-M   'P 1'
#
loop_
_entity.id
_entity.type
_entity.pdbx_description
1 polymer ?
#
loop_
_entity_poly.entity_id
_entity_poly.type
_entity_poly.pdbx_seq_one_letter_code
_entity_poly.pdbx_strand_id
1 'polypeptide(L)'
;MVQKLIDRPPDEAPPAPTDSRSPVARLPADRSAPPPRDENVRGETLRHDRLPPAPFPPSAGGGALSRCDRQMPFEWTLNPYRGCEYACGYCYARATHWYLGFDDPADFERRIFFKEDLARSLARDLERRVSPGQRIAVGTATDPYQPLERRKEITRSCLRVFARRAAAGDRGLRLSITTKSDLVLRDLDLLRVIAAAGSLHVNLSLSTLDPRLARDLEPLAPAPQRRLMTLHALAAEGIEAGVFLMPVLPGLTDGPGEIEAVAEKVAANGGRYLVHQCLFLREPVRAYWLERLRTIRPALVARHEEWYRGRAQAGTDYRRALA
;
A
#
# COMPACT_ATOMS: atom_id res chain seq x y z
N MET A 1 -30.11 -12.53 -12.16
CA MET A 1 -30.54 -11.29 -11.46
C MET A 1 -29.52 -10.15 -11.56
N VAL A 2 -28.29 -10.42 -12.03
CA VAL A 2 -27.25 -9.41 -12.34
C VAL A 2 -27.43 -8.74 -13.71
N GLN A 3 -28.11 -9.40 -14.66
CA GLN A 3 -28.34 -8.87 -16.01
C GLN A 3 -29.33 -7.68 -16.07
N LYS A 4 -30.22 -7.51 -15.08
CA LYS A 4 -31.29 -6.48 -15.15
C LYS A 4 -30.86 -5.07 -14.72
N LEU A 5 -29.62 -4.87 -14.28
CA LEU A 5 -29.08 -3.56 -13.91
C LEU A 5 -28.21 -2.93 -15.02
N ILE A 6 -28.02 -3.62 -16.14
CA ILE A 6 -27.15 -3.21 -17.25
C ILE A 6 -27.93 -2.49 -18.37
N ASP A 7 -29.25 -2.68 -18.48
CA ASP A 7 -30.02 -2.33 -19.68
C ASP A 7 -31.11 -1.22 -19.51
N ARG A 8 -30.93 -0.20 -18.65
CA ARG A 8 -31.91 0.91 -18.59
C ARG A 8 -31.60 2.02 -19.64
N PRO A 9 -32.55 2.39 -20.54
CA PRO A 9 -32.33 3.39 -21.59
C PRO A 9 -32.27 4.85 -21.05
N PRO A 10 -31.67 5.80 -21.81
CA PRO A 10 -31.06 7.03 -21.26
C PRO A 10 -31.96 8.28 -21.16
N ASP A 11 -33.27 8.23 -21.40
CA ASP A 11 -34.10 9.45 -21.54
C ASP A 11 -35.14 9.66 -20.41
N GLU A 12 -34.69 9.84 -19.18
CA GLU A 12 -35.51 10.49 -18.15
C GLU A 12 -34.64 11.46 -17.32
N ALA A 13 -34.74 12.76 -17.64
CA ALA A 13 -34.01 13.81 -16.95
C ALA A 13 -34.58 14.06 -15.53
N PRO A 14 -33.76 14.08 -14.47
CA PRO A 14 -34.20 14.49 -13.15
C PRO A 14 -34.29 16.03 -13.04
N PRO A 15 -35.16 16.57 -12.15
CA PRO A 15 -35.42 18.00 -12.05
C PRO A 15 -34.20 18.81 -11.56
N ALA A 16 -34.12 20.06 -12.02
CA ALA A 16 -33.00 20.98 -11.80
C ALA A 16 -32.81 21.37 -10.31
N PRO A 17 -31.56 21.51 -9.83
CA PRO A 17 -31.27 21.99 -8.48
C PRO A 17 -31.38 23.52 -8.39
N THR A 18 -32.05 23.98 -7.35
CA THR A 18 -32.19 25.39 -6.96
C THR A 18 -30.91 25.96 -6.34
N ASP A 19 -30.57 27.18 -6.75
CA ASP A 19 -29.45 28.02 -6.35
C ASP A 19 -29.44 28.39 -4.85
N SER A 20 -28.28 28.27 -4.20
CA SER A 20 -27.96 29.11 -3.03
C SER A 20 -26.44 29.25 -2.86
N ARG A 21 -25.92 30.40 -3.30
CA ARG A 21 -24.57 30.93 -3.07
C ARG A 21 -24.30 31.20 -1.57
N SER A 22 -23.04 31.07 -1.13
CA SER A 22 -22.27 31.99 -0.23
C SER A 22 -20.95 31.32 0.29
N PRO A 23 -19.98 32.04 0.88
CA PRO A 23 -18.96 32.86 0.22
C PRO A 23 -17.51 32.40 0.52
N VAL A 24 -16.56 32.86 -0.29
CA VAL A 24 -15.12 32.59 -0.19
C VAL A 24 -14.48 33.42 0.94
N ALA A 25 -13.73 32.78 1.84
CA ALA A 25 -12.93 33.46 2.87
C ALA A 25 -11.42 33.35 2.58
N ARG A 26 -10.71 34.49 2.70
CA ARG A 26 -9.27 34.68 2.46
C ARG A 26 -8.41 34.26 3.65
N LEU A 27 -7.20 33.77 3.38
CA LEU A 27 -6.15 33.48 4.37
C LEU A 27 -5.35 34.75 4.75
N PRO A 28 -4.90 34.92 6.02
CA PRO A 28 -3.90 35.91 6.38
C PRO A 28 -2.47 35.35 6.35
N ALA A 29 -1.51 36.24 6.08
CA ALA A 29 -0.06 36.02 6.11
C ALA A 29 0.55 36.59 7.40
N ASP A 30 1.58 35.94 7.96
CA ASP A 30 2.94 36.50 8.23
C ASP A 30 3.77 35.64 9.23
N ARG A 31 5.09 35.88 9.20
CA ARG A 31 6.31 35.17 9.56
C ARG A 31 6.72 35.26 11.04
N SER A 32 7.56 34.32 11.48
CA SER A 32 8.69 34.59 12.40
C SER A 32 9.80 33.53 12.25
N ALA A 33 11.05 33.92 12.52
CA ALA A 33 12.31 33.26 12.11
C ALA A 33 12.68 31.98 12.90
N PRO A 34 13.56 31.08 12.37
CA PRO A 34 13.87 29.79 13.01
C PRO A 34 15.07 29.86 13.99
N PRO A 35 15.09 29.02 15.06
CA PRO A 35 16.21 28.83 16.00
C PRO A 35 17.29 27.85 15.45
N PRO A 36 18.44 27.62 16.15
CA PRO A 36 19.68 27.15 15.53
C PRO A 36 19.73 25.65 15.26
N ARG A 37 20.67 25.25 14.39
CA ARG A 37 20.75 23.97 13.69
C ARG A 37 21.52 22.90 14.48
N ASP A 38 20.99 21.68 14.53
CA ASP A 38 21.75 20.46 14.86
C ASP A 38 22.48 19.92 13.61
N GLU A 39 23.71 19.44 13.76
CA GLU A 39 24.71 19.27 12.68
C GLU A 39 24.80 17.85 12.07
N ASN A 40 23.98 16.89 12.49
CA ASN A 40 24.10 15.49 12.05
C ASN A 40 23.09 15.03 10.98
N VAL A 41 22.98 15.77 9.87
CA VAL A 41 22.07 15.42 8.75
C VAL A 41 22.73 15.72 7.40
N ARG A 42 23.15 14.69 6.65
CA ARG A 42 23.61 14.83 5.25
C ARG A 42 22.96 13.77 4.35
N GLY A 43 22.28 14.27 3.30
CA GLY A 43 21.53 13.51 2.28
C GLY A 43 20.03 13.80 2.38
N GLU A 44 19.48 14.63 1.48
CA GLU A 44 18.13 15.26 1.48
C GLU A 44 17.15 14.72 2.54
N THR A 45 17.43 15.06 3.80
CA THR A 45 16.58 14.76 4.94
C THR A 45 15.94 16.08 5.28
N LEU A 46 14.62 16.19 5.10
CA LEU A 46 13.91 17.33 5.65
C LEU A 46 14.00 17.23 7.18
N ARG A 47 14.65 18.26 7.72
CA ARG A 47 14.69 18.61 9.14
C ARG A 47 13.27 18.59 9.71
N HIS A 48 13.14 18.11 10.94
CA HIS A 48 11.88 17.96 11.67
C HIS A 48 11.15 19.30 11.94
N ASP A 49 11.73 20.45 11.59
CA ASP A 49 11.34 21.75 12.13
C ASP A 49 10.42 22.59 11.20
N ARG A 50 9.78 21.98 10.19
CA ARG A 50 8.88 22.71 9.26
C ARG A 50 7.58 22.00 8.93
N LEU A 51 7.01 21.26 9.86
CA LEU A 51 5.65 20.74 9.70
C LEU A 51 4.70 21.51 10.61
N PRO A 52 3.64 22.17 10.09
CA PRO A 52 2.50 22.53 10.92
C PRO A 52 1.90 21.23 11.52
N PRO A 53 1.31 21.27 12.72
CA PRO A 53 0.84 20.08 13.40
C PRO A 53 -0.30 19.44 12.61
N ALA A 54 -0.02 18.34 11.92
CA ALA A 54 -1.00 17.55 11.16
C ALA A 54 -1.23 16.17 11.82
N PRO A 55 -2.43 15.58 11.68
CA PRO A 55 -2.96 14.53 12.56
C PRO A 55 -2.40 13.11 12.30
N PHE A 56 -1.36 12.97 11.48
CA PHE A 56 -0.54 11.76 11.46
C PHE A 56 0.86 12.12 11.93
N PRO A 57 1.19 11.85 13.19
CA PRO A 57 2.50 12.21 13.70
C PRO A 57 3.57 11.50 12.85
N PRO A 58 4.70 12.16 12.50
CA PRO A 58 5.95 11.41 12.37
C PRO A 58 6.02 10.54 13.61
N SER A 59 6.19 9.21 13.50
CA SER A 59 6.15 8.26 14.63
C SER A 59 6.61 8.97 15.92
N ALA A 60 5.67 9.41 16.76
CA ALA A 60 5.97 10.39 17.80
C ALA A 60 6.92 9.81 18.87
N GLY A 61 7.10 8.49 18.86
CA GLY A 61 8.30 7.84 19.37
C GLY A 61 9.16 7.36 18.20
N GLY A 62 10.47 7.59 18.26
CA GLY A 62 11.46 7.19 17.26
C GLY A 62 11.60 5.68 16.96
N GLY A 63 10.55 4.89 17.14
CA GLY A 63 10.47 3.48 16.78
C GLY A 63 10.33 3.23 15.27
N ALA A 64 10.48 1.96 14.91
CA ALA A 64 10.24 1.40 13.59
C ALA A 64 8.81 0.85 13.43
N LEU A 65 8.18 0.41 14.52
CA LEU A 65 6.85 -0.21 14.53
C LEU A 65 5.74 0.77 14.89
N SER A 66 4.67 0.74 14.10
CA SER A 66 3.42 1.46 14.37
C SER A 66 2.34 0.48 14.79
N ARG A 67 1.63 0.78 15.89
CA ARG A 67 0.55 -0.05 16.40
C ARG A 67 -0.72 0.18 15.57
N CYS A 68 -1.40 -0.88 15.19
CA CYS A 68 -2.67 -0.80 14.49
C CYS A 68 -3.84 -0.75 15.47
N ASP A 69 -4.96 -0.21 15.01
CA ASP A 69 -6.23 -0.29 15.72
C ASP A 69 -6.81 -1.72 15.67
N ARG A 70 -7.91 -1.94 16.41
CA ARG A 70 -8.55 -3.26 16.58
C ARG A 70 -9.19 -3.84 15.30
N GLN A 71 -9.15 -3.17 14.15
CA GLN A 71 -9.84 -3.63 12.94
C GLN A 71 -8.92 -4.34 11.93
N MET A 72 -7.61 -4.38 12.17
CA MET A 72 -6.66 -5.05 11.29
C MET A 72 -6.34 -6.48 11.79
N PRO A 73 -6.07 -7.44 10.88
CA PRO A 73 -5.68 -8.81 11.25
C PRO A 73 -4.23 -8.90 11.75
N PHE A 74 -3.63 -7.78 12.17
CA PHE A 74 -2.29 -7.69 12.72
C PHE A 74 -2.19 -6.50 13.67
N GLU A 75 -1.30 -6.61 14.67
CA GLU A 75 -1.16 -5.63 15.74
C GLU A 75 -0.14 -4.55 15.39
N TRP A 76 0.84 -4.86 14.54
CA TRP A 76 1.97 -3.98 14.23
C TRP A 76 2.20 -3.87 12.74
N THR A 77 2.69 -2.70 12.32
CA THR A 77 3.18 -2.47 10.96
C THR A 77 4.61 -1.98 10.95
N LEU A 78 5.35 -2.40 9.94
CA LEU A 78 6.68 -1.91 9.59
C LEU A 78 6.66 -1.44 8.14
N ASN A 79 6.94 -0.17 7.92
CA ASN A 79 7.10 0.39 6.57
C ASN A 79 8.52 0.94 6.45
N PRO A 80 9.44 0.22 5.77
CA PRO A 80 10.83 0.64 5.61
C PRO A 80 11.00 2.00 4.94
N TYR A 81 10.02 2.37 4.12
CA TYR A 81 10.00 3.59 3.32
C TYR A 81 8.71 4.37 3.53
N ARG A 82 8.74 5.67 3.24
CA ARG A 82 7.58 6.52 3.02
C ARG A 82 7.70 7.13 1.62
N GLY A 83 6.68 6.94 0.80
CA GLY A 83 6.78 7.08 -0.66
C GLY A 83 7.03 5.72 -1.33
N CYS A 84 6.58 5.59 -2.58
CA CYS A 84 6.77 4.36 -3.36
C CYS A 84 6.96 4.65 -4.85
N GLU A 85 8.11 4.25 -5.40
CA GLU A 85 8.51 4.48 -6.79
C GLU A 85 7.62 3.75 -7.82
N TYR A 86 6.74 2.83 -7.41
CA TYR A 86 5.86 2.10 -8.34
C TYR A 86 4.73 2.93 -8.96
N ALA A 87 4.49 4.15 -8.44
CA ALA A 87 3.58 5.13 -9.03
C ALA A 87 2.16 4.63 -9.31
N CYS A 88 1.64 3.73 -8.46
CA CYS A 88 0.30 3.19 -8.64
C CYS A 88 -0.75 4.31 -8.57
N GLY A 89 -1.65 4.35 -9.56
CA GLY A 89 -2.70 5.36 -9.69
C GLY A 89 -3.66 5.39 -8.50
N TYR A 90 -3.94 4.21 -7.95
CA TYR A 90 -4.90 3.98 -6.85
C TYR A 90 -4.26 3.97 -5.46
N CYS A 91 -2.97 4.31 -5.32
CA CYS A 91 -2.24 4.11 -4.07
C CYS A 91 -2.80 4.98 -2.92
N TYR A 92 -3.45 4.34 -1.94
CA TYR A 92 -4.00 5.06 -0.78
C TYR A 92 -2.89 5.76 0.04
N ALA A 93 -1.68 5.21 0.07
CA ALA A 93 -0.56 5.77 0.82
C ALA A 93 -0.03 7.07 0.19
N ARG A 94 -0.47 7.44 -1.02
CA ARG A 94 -0.17 8.75 -1.62
C ARG A 94 -0.55 9.91 -0.70
N ALA A 95 -1.62 9.75 0.09
CA ALA A 95 -2.04 10.74 1.09
C ALA A 95 -0.92 11.08 2.11
N THR A 96 0.06 10.20 2.34
CA THR A 96 1.13 10.49 3.32
C THR A 96 1.99 11.68 2.93
N HIS A 97 2.16 11.95 1.63
CA HIS A 97 2.95 13.08 1.15
C HIS A 97 2.21 14.41 1.32
N TRP A 98 0.88 14.38 1.23
CA TRP A 98 0.06 15.55 1.52
C TRP A 98 0.20 15.98 2.99
N TYR A 99 0.21 15.03 3.94
CA TYR A 99 0.48 15.34 5.36
C TYR A 99 1.90 15.86 5.64
N LEU A 100 2.83 15.69 4.70
CA LEU A 100 4.18 16.25 4.76
C LEU A 100 4.29 17.65 4.13
N GLY A 101 3.17 18.21 3.64
CA GLY A 101 3.15 19.51 2.98
C GLY A 101 3.60 19.48 1.51
N PHE A 102 3.56 18.31 0.86
CA PHE A 102 3.74 18.22 -0.59
C PHE A 102 2.41 18.34 -1.31
N ASP A 103 2.32 19.32 -2.22
CA ASP A 103 1.11 19.59 -3.00
C ASP A 103 1.08 18.84 -4.34
N ASP A 104 2.24 18.46 -4.89
CA ASP A 104 2.30 17.66 -6.11
C ASP A 104 2.03 16.18 -5.77
N PRO A 105 0.93 15.58 -6.28
CA PRO A 105 0.61 14.19 -6.02
C PRO A 105 1.74 13.23 -6.41
N ALA A 106 2.51 13.56 -7.44
CA ALA A 106 3.58 12.72 -7.97
C ALA A 106 4.88 12.79 -7.14
N ASP A 107 4.95 13.65 -6.11
CA ASP A 107 6.06 13.61 -5.15
C ASP A 107 6.08 12.29 -4.36
N PHE A 108 4.95 11.58 -4.24
CA PHE A 108 4.91 10.28 -3.57
C PHE A 108 5.82 9.21 -4.22
N GLU A 109 5.92 9.18 -5.54
CA GLU A 109 6.78 8.26 -6.28
C GLU A 109 8.19 8.81 -6.55
N ARG A 110 8.41 10.12 -6.39
CA ARG A 110 9.71 10.76 -6.65
C ARG A 110 10.53 11.03 -5.40
N ARG A 111 9.88 11.22 -4.25
CA ARG A 111 10.53 11.57 -2.98
C ARG A 111 10.35 10.44 -1.98
N ILE A 112 11.38 9.61 -1.85
CA ILE A 112 11.32 8.44 -0.98
C ILE A 112 12.10 8.73 0.30
N PHE A 113 11.40 8.68 1.43
CA PHE A 113 11.99 8.85 2.76
C PHE A 113 12.22 7.49 3.41
N PHE A 114 13.31 7.37 4.16
CA PHE A 114 13.64 6.20 4.97
C PHE A 114 14.47 6.62 6.17
N LYS A 115 14.57 5.74 7.17
CA LYS A 115 15.45 5.90 8.33
C LYS A 115 16.65 4.96 8.16
N GLU A 116 17.87 5.48 8.11
CA GLU A 116 19.07 4.63 7.97
C GLU A 116 19.25 3.67 9.15
N ASP A 117 18.84 4.09 10.35
CA ASP A 117 18.93 3.31 11.58
C ASP A 117 17.65 2.50 11.89
N LEU A 118 16.76 2.31 10.90
CA LEU A 118 15.46 1.66 11.11
C LEU A 118 15.59 0.28 11.77
N ALA A 119 16.57 -0.52 11.37
CA ALA A 119 16.83 -1.84 11.95
C ALA A 119 17.19 -1.76 13.45
N ARG A 120 17.96 -0.75 13.87
CA ARG A 120 18.27 -0.53 15.30
C ARG A 120 17.01 -0.18 16.07
N SER A 121 16.16 0.67 15.50
CA SER A 121 14.89 1.04 16.11
C SER A 121 13.90 -0.13 16.15
N LEU A 122 13.91 -1.00 15.14
CA LEU A 122 13.13 -2.23 15.10
C LEU A 122 13.56 -3.20 16.21
N ALA A 123 14.86 -3.41 16.39
CA ALA A 123 15.35 -4.29 17.47
C ALA A 123 14.86 -3.83 18.85
N ARG A 124 14.91 -2.52 19.12
CA ARG A 124 14.40 -1.93 20.37
C ARG A 124 12.88 -2.11 20.52
N ASP A 125 12.13 -1.92 19.43
CA ASP A 125 10.67 -2.06 19.46
C ASP A 125 10.25 -3.52 19.70
N LEU A 126 10.92 -4.48 19.07
CA LEU A 126 10.64 -5.91 19.26
C LEU A 126 10.86 -6.34 20.71
N GLU A 127 11.90 -5.83 21.36
CA GLU A 127 12.19 -6.13 22.76
C GLU A 127 11.19 -5.49 23.72
N ARG A 128 10.79 -4.24 23.46
CA ARG A 128 10.04 -3.43 24.44
C ARG A 128 8.53 -3.45 24.25
N ARG A 129 8.05 -3.72 23.05
CA ARG A 129 6.66 -3.41 22.66
C ARG A 129 5.90 -4.59 22.08
N VAL A 130 6.59 -5.56 21.48
CA VAL A 130 5.94 -6.68 20.79
C VAL A 130 5.89 -7.89 21.72
N SER A 131 4.68 -8.34 22.04
CA SER A 131 4.47 -9.57 22.81
C SER A 131 4.52 -10.80 21.89
N PRO A 132 4.93 -11.98 22.40
CA PRO A 132 4.92 -13.22 21.62
C PRO A 132 3.55 -13.50 20.98
N GLY A 133 3.56 -13.93 19.71
CA GLY A 133 2.34 -14.24 18.95
C GLY A 133 1.67 -13.05 18.28
N GLN A 134 2.07 -11.80 18.60
CA GLN A 134 1.60 -10.63 17.86
C GLN A 134 2.19 -10.61 16.44
N ARG A 135 1.35 -10.22 15.49
CA ARG A 135 1.64 -10.19 14.06
C ARG A 135 2.18 -8.82 13.65
N ILE A 136 3.22 -8.85 12.83
CA ILE A 136 3.82 -7.67 12.23
C ILE A 136 3.65 -7.75 10.71
N ALA A 137 2.95 -6.78 10.14
CA ALA A 137 2.80 -6.64 8.70
C ALA A 137 3.83 -5.65 8.13
N VAL A 138 4.70 -6.15 7.26
CA VAL A 138 5.72 -5.38 6.56
C VAL A 138 5.19 -4.96 5.20
N GLY A 139 5.34 -3.68 4.87
CA GLY A 139 4.96 -3.15 3.56
C GLY A 139 3.47 -2.89 3.40
N THR A 140 2.80 -2.43 4.46
CA THR A 140 1.36 -2.13 4.40
C THR A 140 1.05 -0.88 3.60
N ALA A 141 1.87 0.17 3.71
CA ALA A 141 1.65 1.45 3.04
C ALA A 141 2.56 1.65 1.82
N THR A 142 3.78 1.15 1.87
CA THR A 142 4.78 1.32 0.81
C THR A 142 5.43 -0.02 0.51
N ASP A 143 5.93 -0.18 -0.72
CA ASP A 143 6.58 -1.43 -1.09
C ASP A 143 7.98 -1.52 -0.44
N PRO A 144 8.24 -2.53 0.40
CA PRO A 144 9.53 -2.69 1.06
C PRO A 144 10.64 -3.09 0.08
N TYR A 145 10.27 -3.53 -1.13
CA TYR A 145 11.18 -3.98 -2.19
C TYR A 145 11.07 -3.12 -3.46
N GLN A 146 10.69 -1.85 -3.31
CA GLN A 146 10.75 -0.87 -4.40
C GLN A 146 12.20 -0.70 -4.94
N PRO A 147 12.41 -0.16 -6.16
CA PRO A 147 13.72 -0.05 -6.80
C PRO A 147 14.87 0.47 -5.90
N LEU A 148 14.60 1.46 -5.03
CA LEU A 148 15.56 2.02 -4.08
C LEU A 148 16.16 0.97 -3.12
N GLU A 149 15.39 -0.07 -2.76
CA GLU A 149 15.83 -1.16 -1.88
C GLU A 149 17.01 -1.96 -2.45
N ARG A 150 17.22 -1.93 -3.78
CA ARG A 150 18.41 -2.56 -4.41
C ARG A 150 19.71 -1.94 -3.92
N ARG A 151 19.69 -0.65 -3.53
CA ARG A 151 20.88 0.09 -3.07
C ARG A 151 20.87 0.34 -1.58
N LYS A 152 19.70 0.60 -0.99
CA LYS A 152 19.60 1.05 0.41
C LYS A 152 19.50 -0.10 1.42
N GLU A 153 19.01 -1.26 0.99
CA GLU A 153 18.92 -2.46 1.83
C GLU A 153 18.23 -2.24 3.20
N ILE A 154 17.32 -1.27 3.32
CA ILE A 154 16.64 -0.95 4.58
C ILE A 154 15.75 -2.13 4.99
N THR A 155 15.01 -2.71 4.05
CA THR A 155 14.18 -3.90 4.30
C THR A 155 15.05 -5.08 4.67
N ARG A 156 16.12 -5.35 3.91
CA ARG A 156 17.07 -6.44 4.23
C ARG A 156 17.68 -6.27 5.62
N SER A 157 18.04 -5.05 6.02
CA SER A 157 18.57 -4.78 7.35
C SER A 157 17.56 -5.10 8.46
N CYS A 158 16.27 -4.82 8.24
CA CYS A 158 15.19 -5.21 9.14
C CYS A 158 14.99 -6.73 9.17
N LEU A 159 15.06 -7.41 8.02
CA LEU A 159 14.99 -8.88 7.95
C LEU A 159 16.14 -9.55 8.70
N ARG A 160 17.35 -8.96 8.71
CA ARG A 160 18.45 -9.47 9.54
C ARG A 160 18.13 -9.43 11.04
N VAL A 161 17.37 -8.44 11.50
CA VAL A 161 16.91 -8.36 12.91
C VAL A 161 15.93 -9.49 13.21
N PHE A 162 14.95 -9.70 12.32
CA PHE A 162 13.99 -10.79 12.44
C PHE A 162 14.66 -12.17 12.39
N ALA A 163 15.57 -12.40 11.44
CA ALA A 163 16.31 -13.64 11.32
C ALA A 163 17.19 -13.93 12.54
N ARG A 164 17.81 -12.90 13.15
CA ARG A 164 18.55 -13.05 14.41
C ARG A 164 17.66 -13.48 15.57
N ARG A 165 16.47 -12.88 15.71
CA ARG A 165 15.46 -13.29 16.70
C ARG A 165 15.02 -14.74 16.50
N ALA A 166 14.69 -15.09 15.26
CA ALA A 166 14.32 -16.44 14.86
C ALA A 166 15.41 -17.46 15.19
N ALA A 167 16.67 -17.18 14.80
CA ALA A 167 17.83 -18.03 15.09
C ALA A 167 18.13 -18.15 16.59
N ALA A 168 17.82 -17.11 17.38
CA ALA A 168 17.92 -17.14 18.83
C ALA A 168 16.76 -17.90 19.53
N GLY A 169 15.87 -18.54 18.77
CA GLY A 169 14.82 -19.40 19.29
C GLY A 169 13.47 -18.70 19.53
N ASP A 170 13.26 -17.48 19.05
CA ASP A 170 11.97 -16.80 19.16
C ASP A 170 10.90 -17.43 18.24
N ARG A 171 10.13 -18.37 18.79
CA ARG A 171 9.01 -19.03 18.09
C ARG A 171 7.72 -18.21 18.09
N GLY A 172 7.72 -17.04 18.75
CA GLY A 172 6.58 -16.13 18.82
C GLY A 172 6.49 -15.17 17.64
N LEU A 173 7.51 -15.14 16.77
CA LEU A 173 7.55 -14.25 15.62
C LEU A 173 6.50 -14.63 14.57
N ARG A 174 5.66 -13.66 14.19
CA ARG A 174 4.61 -13.80 13.18
C ARG A 174 4.69 -12.63 12.21
N LEU A 175 5.16 -12.88 10.99
CA LEU A 175 5.40 -11.84 9.99
C LEU A 175 4.55 -12.07 8.75
N SER A 176 4.12 -10.95 8.15
CA SER A 176 3.71 -10.94 6.75
C SER A 176 4.48 -9.86 5.99
N ILE A 177 4.82 -10.12 4.75
CA ILE A 177 5.49 -9.16 3.87
C ILE A 177 4.61 -8.99 2.63
N THR A 178 4.21 -7.75 2.33
CA THR A 178 3.44 -7.44 1.12
C THR A 178 4.30 -6.68 0.13
N THR A 179 4.39 -7.18 -1.12
CA THR A 179 5.21 -6.55 -2.16
C THR A 179 4.69 -6.86 -3.57
N LYS A 180 5.02 -6.01 -4.54
CA LYS A 180 4.89 -6.24 -5.99
C LYS A 180 6.20 -6.74 -6.63
N SER A 181 7.29 -6.77 -5.86
CA SER A 181 8.66 -6.90 -6.35
C SER A 181 9.13 -8.36 -6.43
N ASP A 182 9.90 -8.68 -7.48
CA ASP A 182 10.72 -9.89 -7.55
C ASP A 182 11.99 -9.79 -6.68
N LEU A 183 12.36 -8.59 -6.21
CA LEU A 183 13.54 -8.37 -5.37
C LEU A 183 13.46 -9.08 -4.01
N VAL A 184 12.26 -9.47 -3.55
CA VAL A 184 12.10 -10.29 -2.35
C VAL A 184 12.89 -11.59 -2.40
N LEU A 185 13.11 -12.15 -3.61
CA LEU A 185 13.89 -13.37 -3.81
C LEU A 185 15.37 -13.20 -3.47
N ARG A 186 15.90 -11.97 -3.47
CA ARG A 186 17.27 -11.68 -3.01
C ARG A 186 17.48 -12.10 -1.56
N ASP A 187 16.43 -12.03 -0.75
CA ASP A 187 16.51 -12.20 0.70
C ASP A 187 16.04 -13.59 1.17
N LEU A 188 15.96 -14.58 0.26
CA LEU A 188 15.61 -15.97 0.58
C LEU A 188 16.47 -16.56 1.71
N ASP A 189 17.74 -16.17 1.79
CA ASP A 189 18.65 -16.57 2.88
C ASP A 189 18.12 -16.20 4.27
N LEU A 190 17.50 -15.03 4.40
CA LEU A 190 16.89 -14.55 5.64
C LEU A 190 15.46 -15.07 5.82
N LEU A 191 14.68 -15.09 4.73
CA LEU A 191 13.28 -15.53 4.77
C LEU A 191 13.15 -16.99 5.21
N ARG A 192 14.05 -17.88 4.74
CA ARG A 192 14.06 -19.29 5.17
C ARG A 192 14.29 -19.45 6.67
N VAL A 193 15.23 -18.67 7.24
CA VAL A 193 15.51 -18.69 8.70
C VAL A 193 14.29 -18.23 9.50
N ILE A 194 13.64 -17.15 9.05
CA ILE A 194 12.44 -16.61 9.69
C ILE A 194 11.28 -17.60 9.61
N ALA A 195 11.04 -18.17 8.42
CA ALA A 195 9.96 -19.14 8.18
C ALA A 195 10.13 -20.40 9.04
N ALA A 196 11.36 -20.90 9.22
CA ALA A 196 11.62 -22.09 10.03
C ALA A 196 11.34 -21.90 11.53
N ALA A 197 11.41 -20.67 12.05
CA ALA A 197 11.22 -20.39 13.48
C ALA A 197 9.77 -20.08 13.86
N GLY A 198 8.99 -19.48 12.95
CA GLY A 198 7.67 -18.93 13.25
C GLY A 198 6.70 -19.04 12.08
N SER A 199 5.81 -18.06 11.93
CA SER A 199 4.98 -17.95 10.72
C SER A 199 5.44 -16.74 9.91
N LEU A 200 5.73 -16.99 8.63
CA LEU A 200 6.09 -15.99 7.64
C LEU A 200 5.20 -16.19 6.42
N HIS A 201 4.47 -15.14 6.06
CA HIS A 201 3.64 -15.10 4.87
C HIS A 201 4.19 -14.06 3.91
N VAL A 202 4.34 -14.39 2.63
CA VAL A 202 4.71 -13.41 1.59
C VAL A 202 3.53 -13.20 0.64
N ASN A 203 3.00 -11.98 0.63
CA ASN A 203 1.84 -11.59 -0.15
C ASN A 203 2.29 -10.83 -1.41
N LEU A 204 2.14 -11.44 -2.57
CA LEU A 204 2.37 -10.75 -3.84
C LEU A 204 1.13 -9.93 -4.19
N SER A 205 1.31 -8.61 -4.29
CA SER A 205 0.24 -7.71 -4.73
C SER A 205 0.05 -7.81 -6.24
N LEU A 206 -1.15 -8.14 -6.69
CA LEU A 206 -1.53 -8.24 -8.09
C LEU A 206 -2.83 -7.46 -8.30
N SER A 207 -2.92 -6.60 -9.31
CA SER A 207 -4.15 -5.84 -9.61
C SER A 207 -4.94 -6.48 -10.75
N THR A 208 -4.25 -7.00 -11.75
CA THR A 208 -4.81 -7.63 -12.94
C THR A 208 -3.80 -8.61 -13.56
N LEU A 209 -4.28 -9.56 -14.36
CA LEU A 209 -3.44 -10.39 -15.23
C LEU A 209 -3.10 -9.71 -16.56
N ASP A 210 -3.83 -8.66 -16.95
CA ASP A 210 -3.59 -7.94 -18.21
C ASP A 210 -2.35 -7.03 -18.09
N PRO A 211 -1.26 -7.29 -18.85
CA PRO A 211 -0.04 -6.48 -18.80
C PRO A 211 -0.22 -5.07 -19.39
N ARG A 212 -1.25 -4.80 -20.20
CA ARG A 212 -1.55 -3.43 -20.68
C ARG A 212 -2.18 -2.63 -19.55
N LEU A 213 -3.28 -3.11 -18.99
CA LEU A 213 -3.94 -2.47 -17.87
C LEU A 213 -3.00 -2.31 -16.66
N ALA A 214 -2.17 -3.32 -16.36
CA ALA A 214 -1.17 -3.19 -15.29
C ALA A 214 -0.19 -2.02 -15.51
N ARG A 215 0.25 -1.77 -16.76
CA ARG A 215 1.12 -0.61 -17.07
C ARG A 215 0.39 0.72 -16.90
N ASP A 216 -0.88 0.76 -17.25
CA ASP A 216 -1.70 1.97 -17.08
C ASP A 216 -1.93 2.31 -15.60
N LEU A 217 -2.14 1.28 -14.78
CA LEU A 217 -2.45 1.39 -13.35
C LEU A 217 -1.21 1.59 -12.47
N GLU A 218 -0.13 0.87 -12.74
CA GLU A 218 1.07 0.76 -11.91
C GLU A 218 2.34 0.71 -12.79
N PRO A 219 2.64 1.82 -13.49
CA PRO A 219 3.55 1.86 -14.64
C PRO A 219 4.99 1.43 -14.34
N LEU A 220 5.43 1.60 -13.09
CA LEU A 220 6.80 1.30 -12.67
C LEU A 220 6.90 0.00 -11.85
N ALA A 221 5.78 -0.68 -11.59
CA ALA A 221 5.77 -1.97 -10.91
C ALA A 221 6.15 -3.12 -11.86
N PRO A 222 6.72 -4.24 -11.37
CA PRO A 222 6.96 -5.42 -12.19
C PRO A 222 5.67 -5.93 -12.83
N ALA A 223 5.76 -6.42 -14.07
CA ALA A 223 4.60 -6.94 -14.79
C ALA A 223 3.93 -8.12 -14.04
N PRO A 224 2.61 -8.33 -14.21
CA PRO A 224 1.85 -9.43 -13.59
C PRO A 224 2.55 -10.79 -13.64
N GLN A 225 3.06 -11.17 -14.81
CA GLN A 225 3.76 -12.43 -15.00
C GLN A 225 5.01 -12.57 -14.12
N ARG A 226 5.79 -11.49 -13.92
CA ARG A 226 6.96 -11.53 -13.03
C ARG A 226 6.55 -11.76 -11.58
N ARG A 227 5.41 -11.21 -11.15
CA ARG A 227 4.89 -11.43 -9.79
C ARG A 227 4.44 -12.88 -9.57
N LEU A 228 3.80 -13.49 -10.58
CA LEU A 228 3.45 -14.92 -10.55
C LEU A 228 4.70 -15.83 -10.54
N MET A 229 5.74 -15.48 -11.30
CA MET A 229 7.02 -16.20 -11.25
C MET A 229 7.68 -16.07 -9.86
N THR A 230 7.62 -14.89 -9.25
CA THR A 230 8.09 -14.69 -7.86
C THR A 230 7.31 -15.54 -6.87
N LEU A 231 5.98 -15.60 -7.01
CA LEU A 231 5.13 -16.47 -6.20
C LEU A 231 5.57 -17.94 -6.32
N HIS A 232 5.78 -18.42 -7.55
CA HIS A 232 6.27 -19.78 -7.81
C HIS A 232 7.64 -20.04 -7.16
N ALA A 233 8.58 -19.11 -7.30
CA ALA A 233 9.91 -19.25 -6.70
C ALA A 233 9.85 -19.29 -5.16
N LEU A 234 9.00 -18.47 -4.52
CA LEU A 234 8.81 -18.53 -3.07
C LEU A 234 8.18 -19.86 -2.63
N ALA A 235 7.17 -20.34 -3.36
CA ALA A 235 6.52 -21.60 -3.07
C ALA A 235 7.47 -22.80 -3.21
N ALA A 236 8.34 -22.80 -4.22
CA ALA A 236 9.38 -23.81 -4.43
C ALA A 236 10.39 -23.87 -3.26
N GLU A 237 10.55 -22.75 -2.56
CA GLU A 237 11.41 -22.62 -1.37
C GLU A 237 10.71 -23.00 -0.06
N GLY A 238 9.47 -23.50 -0.14
CA GLY A 238 8.67 -23.85 1.03
C GLY A 238 8.19 -22.64 1.84
N ILE A 239 8.30 -21.42 1.31
CA ILE A 239 7.78 -20.21 1.96
C ILE A 239 6.28 -20.13 1.69
N GLU A 240 5.49 -19.91 2.74
CA GLU A 240 4.06 -19.67 2.58
C GLU A 240 3.84 -18.34 1.85
N ALA A 241 3.35 -18.44 0.62
CA ALA A 241 3.10 -17.27 -0.22
C ALA A 241 1.72 -17.34 -0.86
N GLY A 242 1.16 -16.17 -1.12
CA GLY A 242 -0.15 -16.02 -1.76
C GLY A 242 -0.26 -14.67 -2.45
N VAL A 243 -1.46 -14.35 -2.94
CA VAL A 243 -1.71 -13.10 -3.65
C VAL A 243 -2.72 -12.25 -2.93
N PHE A 244 -2.43 -10.95 -2.89
CA PHE A 244 -3.40 -9.92 -2.54
C PHE A 244 -3.88 -9.25 -3.82
N LEU A 245 -5.10 -9.60 -4.26
CA LEU A 245 -5.85 -8.93 -5.32
C LEU A 245 -6.50 -7.66 -4.74
N MET A 246 -5.63 -6.72 -4.39
CA MET A 246 -5.96 -5.54 -3.59
C MET A 246 -5.29 -4.32 -4.24
N PRO A 247 -6.00 -3.54 -5.07
CA PRO A 247 -7.46 -3.52 -5.19
C PRO A 247 -8.04 -4.41 -6.31
N VAL A 248 -9.26 -4.88 -6.11
CA VAL A 248 -10.24 -5.10 -7.19
C VAL A 248 -10.79 -3.72 -7.59
N LEU A 249 -10.58 -3.34 -8.84
CA LEU A 249 -10.92 -2.05 -9.42
C LEU A 249 -12.27 -2.14 -10.16
N PRO A 250 -13.32 -1.46 -9.68
CA PRO A 250 -14.64 -1.53 -10.30
C PRO A 250 -14.64 -1.16 -11.79
N GLY A 251 -15.28 -1.96 -12.63
CA GLY A 251 -15.31 -1.82 -14.09
C GLY A 251 -13.97 -2.07 -14.82
N LEU A 252 -12.88 -2.38 -14.12
CA LEU A 252 -11.55 -2.57 -14.70
C LEU A 252 -10.97 -3.97 -14.47
N THR A 253 -11.20 -4.56 -13.29
CA THR A 253 -10.63 -5.85 -12.90
C THR A 253 -11.65 -6.73 -12.16
N ASP A 254 -12.93 -6.48 -12.40
CA ASP A 254 -14.10 -7.13 -11.79
C ASP A 254 -15.04 -7.73 -12.84
N GLY A 255 -14.55 -7.96 -14.06
CA GLY A 255 -15.29 -8.62 -15.12
C GLY A 255 -15.60 -10.09 -14.76
N PRO A 256 -16.62 -10.69 -15.40
CA PRO A 256 -16.97 -12.09 -15.15
C PRO A 256 -15.77 -13.02 -15.35
N GLY A 257 -15.41 -13.80 -14.32
CA GLY A 257 -14.30 -14.75 -14.39
C GLY A 257 -12.92 -14.17 -14.12
N GLU A 258 -12.75 -12.84 -13.95
CA GLU A 258 -11.41 -12.25 -13.77
C GLU A 258 -10.77 -12.62 -12.43
N ILE A 259 -11.55 -12.67 -11.35
CA ILE A 259 -11.05 -13.05 -10.02
C ILE A 259 -10.73 -14.55 -10.01
N GLU A 260 -11.57 -15.37 -10.64
CA GLU A 260 -11.37 -16.81 -10.80
C GLU A 260 -10.10 -17.09 -11.61
N ALA A 261 -9.89 -16.38 -12.72
CA ALA A 261 -8.66 -16.50 -13.51
C ALA A 261 -7.41 -16.14 -12.68
N VAL A 262 -7.49 -15.12 -11.83
CA VAL A 262 -6.40 -14.82 -10.87
C VAL A 262 -6.20 -15.99 -9.91
N ALA A 263 -7.26 -16.53 -9.30
CA ALA A 263 -7.18 -17.66 -8.38
C ALA A 263 -6.54 -18.89 -9.03
N GLU A 264 -6.94 -19.22 -10.25
CA GLU A 264 -6.35 -20.32 -11.03
C GLU A 264 -4.85 -20.11 -11.26
N LYS A 265 -4.43 -18.89 -11.64
CA LYS A 265 -3.00 -18.58 -11.81
C LYS A 265 -2.22 -18.63 -10.51
N VAL A 266 -2.82 -18.20 -9.39
CA VAL A 266 -2.21 -18.28 -8.07
C VAL A 266 -1.99 -19.75 -7.68
N ALA A 267 -3.02 -20.59 -7.80
CA ALA A 267 -2.92 -22.02 -7.51
C ALA A 267 -1.88 -22.72 -8.42
N ALA A 268 -1.89 -22.42 -9.72
CA ALA A 268 -0.94 -22.99 -10.68
C ALA A 268 0.53 -22.59 -10.40
N ASN A 269 0.76 -21.47 -9.70
CA ASN A 269 2.08 -21.01 -9.30
C ASN A 269 2.39 -21.35 -7.82
N GLY A 270 1.66 -22.29 -7.19
CA GLY A 270 1.93 -22.76 -5.84
C GLY A 270 1.51 -21.80 -4.72
N GLY A 271 0.74 -20.75 -5.04
CA GLY A 271 0.17 -19.87 -4.04
C GLY A 271 -0.84 -20.59 -3.14
N ARG A 272 -0.78 -20.29 -1.84
CA ARG A 272 -1.60 -20.95 -0.80
C ARG A 272 -2.93 -20.27 -0.55
N TYR A 273 -3.04 -19.00 -0.89
CA TYR A 273 -4.23 -18.19 -0.66
C TYR A 273 -4.32 -17.04 -1.66
N LEU A 274 -5.55 -16.59 -1.87
CA LEU A 274 -5.89 -15.35 -2.55
C LEU A 274 -6.75 -14.54 -1.58
N VAL A 275 -6.37 -13.29 -1.33
CA VAL A 275 -7.20 -12.33 -0.59
C VAL A 275 -7.50 -11.18 -1.54
N HIS A 276 -8.75 -10.75 -1.61
CA HIS A 276 -9.14 -9.61 -2.44
C HIS A 276 -9.84 -8.55 -1.61
N GLN A 277 -9.74 -7.30 -2.07
CA GLN A 277 -10.44 -6.18 -1.46
C GLN A 277 -10.77 -5.16 -2.54
N CYS A 278 -12.01 -4.68 -2.53
CA CYS A 278 -12.42 -3.57 -3.39
C CYS A 278 -11.54 -2.34 -3.14
N LEU A 279 -11.26 -1.62 -4.22
CA LEU A 279 -10.61 -0.32 -4.22
C LEU A 279 -11.13 0.60 -3.11
N PHE A 280 -10.19 1.18 -2.36
CA PHE A 280 -10.41 2.16 -1.30
C PHE A 280 -9.88 3.52 -1.73
N LEU A 281 -10.73 4.55 -1.70
CA LEU A 281 -10.41 5.90 -2.15
C LEU A 281 -10.88 6.95 -1.14
N ARG A 282 -9.93 7.60 -0.47
CA ARG A 282 -10.19 8.83 0.31
C ARG A 282 -9.54 10.01 -0.37
N GLU A 283 -10.02 11.21 -0.09
CA GLU A 283 -9.29 12.42 -0.49
C GLU A 283 -7.94 12.49 0.25
N PRO A 284 -6.88 13.03 -0.40
CA PRO A 284 -6.85 13.57 -1.76
C PRO A 284 -6.63 12.52 -2.88
N VAL A 285 -6.49 11.24 -2.52
CA VAL A 285 -6.18 10.15 -3.48
C VAL A 285 -7.32 9.92 -4.47
N ARG A 286 -8.58 10.10 -4.04
CA ARG A 286 -9.74 9.97 -4.92
C ARG A 286 -9.66 10.92 -6.11
N ALA A 287 -9.38 12.21 -5.89
CA ALA A 287 -9.20 13.17 -6.98
C ALA A 287 -8.10 12.74 -7.97
N TYR A 288 -6.94 12.32 -7.44
CA TYR A 288 -5.84 11.83 -8.27
C TYR A 288 -6.22 10.56 -9.07
N TRP A 289 -6.93 9.62 -8.44
CA TRP A 289 -7.42 8.42 -9.12
C TRP A 289 -8.38 8.76 -10.26
N LEU A 290 -9.31 9.71 -10.06
CA LEU A 290 -10.26 10.10 -11.11
C LEU A 290 -9.56 10.76 -12.31
N GLU A 291 -8.51 11.54 -12.08
CA GLU A 291 -7.64 12.06 -13.16
C GLU A 291 -6.98 10.92 -13.94
N ARG A 292 -6.39 9.95 -13.23
CA ARG A 292 -5.80 8.78 -13.87
C ARG A 292 -6.85 7.98 -14.63
N LEU A 293 -8.01 7.73 -14.04
CA LEU A 293 -9.09 7.00 -14.67
C LEU A 293 -9.60 7.68 -15.94
N ARG A 294 -9.63 9.02 -16.00
CA ARG A 294 -9.94 9.76 -17.23
C ARG A 294 -9.02 9.41 -18.39
N THR A 295 -7.74 9.12 -18.11
CA THR A 295 -6.78 8.69 -19.14
C THR A 295 -6.88 7.22 -19.49
N ILE A 296 -7.19 6.35 -18.52
CA ILE A 296 -7.18 4.88 -18.68
C ILE A 296 -8.51 4.36 -19.26
N ARG A 297 -9.62 4.88 -18.72
CA ARG A 297 -10.98 4.48 -19.11
C ARG A 297 -11.99 5.61 -18.82
N PRO A 298 -12.08 6.63 -19.70
CA PRO A 298 -12.95 7.79 -19.49
C PRO A 298 -14.41 7.44 -19.17
N ALA A 299 -14.93 6.39 -19.80
CA ALA A 299 -16.32 5.94 -19.62
C ALA A 299 -16.66 5.50 -18.17
N LEU A 300 -15.67 5.19 -17.33
CA LEU A 300 -15.90 4.75 -15.94
C LEU A 300 -15.90 5.91 -14.94
N VAL A 301 -15.51 7.12 -15.34
CA VAL A 301 -15.28 8.23 -14.40
C VAL A 301 -16.55 8.62 -13.65
N ALA A 302 -17.65 8.85 -14.36
CA ALA A 302 -18.93 9.21 -13.74
C ALA A 302 -19.41 8.14 -12.75
N ARG A 303 -19.22 6.86 -13.09
CA ARG A 303 -19.59 5.73 -12.23
C ARG A 303 -18.73 5.66 -10.97
N HIS A 304 -17.43 5.90 -11.08
CA HIS A 304 -16.54 5.99 -9.91
C HIS A 304 -16.87 7.21 -9.04
N GLU A 305 -17.21 8.35 -9.63
CA GLU A 305 -17.63 9.53 -8.88
C GLU A 305 -18.86 9.24 -8.03
N GLU A 306 -19.84 8.51 -8.57
CA GLU A 306 -21.04 8.07 -7.88
C GLU A 306 -20.73 7.04 -6.79
N TRP A 307 -20.02 5.95 -7.12
CA TRP A 307 -19.71 4.87 -6.17
C TRP A 307 -18.93 5.33 -4.95
N TYR A 308 -18.03 6.28 -5.12
CA TYR A 308 -17.18 6.83 -4.07
C TYR A 308 -17.65 8.19 -3.56
N ARG A 309 -18.89 8.61 -3.87
CA ARG A 309 -19.44 9.88 -3.39
C ARG A 309 -19.56 9.89 -1.87
N GLY A 310 -18.78 10.74 -1.21
CA GLY A 310 -18.78 10.90 0.25
C GLY A 310 -18.32 9.67 1.03
N ARG A 311 -17.72 8.67 0.36
CA ARG A 311 -17.38 7.38 0.97
C ARG A 311 -16.03 6.88 0.49
N ALA A 312 -15.32 6.19 1.38
CA ALA A 312 -14.00 5.63 1.08
C ALA A 312 -14.05 4.28 0.34
N GLN A 313 -15.19 3.60 0.41
CA GLN A 313 -15.42 2.28 -0.17
C GLN A 313 -16.57 2.36 -1.16
N ALA A 314 -16.53 1.50 -2.18
CA ALA A 314 -17.69 1.29 -3.05
C ALA A 314 -18.91 0.81 -2.24
N GLY A 315 -20.10 0.99 -2.83
CA GLY A 315 -21.38 0.64 -2.21
C GLY A 315 -21.42 -0.79 -1.66
N THR A 316 -22.19 -1.00 -0.59
CA THR A 316 -22.26 -2.30 0.11
C THR A 316 -22.68 -3.44 -0.81
N ASP A 317 -23.60 -3.21 -1.74
CA ASP A 317 -24.06 -4.24 -2.67
C ASP A 317 -22.95 -4.71 -3.61
N TYR A 318 -22.14 -3.77 -4.13
CA TYR A 318 -20.97 -4.10 -4.94
C TYR A 318 -19.96 -4.92 -4.14
N ARG A 319 -19.65 -4.51 -2.90
CA ARG A 319 -18.70 -5.25 -2.04
C ARG A 319 -19.21 -6.64 -1.65
N ARG A 320 -20.53 -6.81 -1.48
CA ARG A 320 -21.15 -8.12 -1.23
C ARG A 320 -21.10 -9.03 -2.45
N ALA A 321 -21.26 -8.48 -3.66
CA ALA A 321 -21.16 -9.25 -4.90
C ALA A 321 -19.74 -9.76 -5.17
N LEU A 322 -18.71 -9.14 -4.57
CA LEU A 322 -17.32 -9.60 -4.64
C LEU A 322 -16.96 -10.70 -3.63
N ALA A 323 -17.77 -10.90 -2.57
CA ALA A 323 -17.46 -11.79 -1.45
C ALA A 323 -18.02 -13.20 -1.69
#